data_AF-A0A828RCB1-F1
#
_entry.id   AF-A0A828RCB1-F1
#
_cell.length_a   1.000
_cell.length_b   1.000
_cell.length_c   1.000
_cell.angle_alpha   90.00
_cell.angle_beta   90.00
_cell.angle_gamma   90.00
#
_symmetry.space_group_name_H-M   'P 1'
#
loop_
_entity.id
_entity.type
_entity.pdbx_description
1 polymer ?
#
loop_
_entity_poly.entity_id
_entity_poly.type
_entity_poly.pdbx_seq_one_letter_code
_entity_poly.pdbx_strand_id
1 'polypeptide(L)'
;MLKGFIDKVMKEGADLSHTVTRTGIKGLLTNVQHCYVLTTSTSPTWYLRFFCGNAIQRVFVNTTLKQLGFEHRKWLNFGGISWSSPQRRQSYLQKIAQYQFK
;
A
#
# COMPACT_ATOMS: atom_id res chain seq x y z
N MET A 1 8.52 4.65 10.79
CA MET A 1 7.63 5.83 10.63
C MET A 1 6.24 5.45 10.09
N LEU A 2 6.10 4.80 8.92
CA LEU A 2 4.77 4.50 8.32
C LEU A 2 3.81 3.74 9.25
N LYS A 3 4.23 2.61 9.86
CA LYS A 3 3.37 1.85 10.79
C LYS A 3 2.86 2.71 11.94
N GLY A 4 3.76 3.49 12.56
CA GLY A 4 3.40 4.40 13.64
C GLY A 4 2.46 5.53 13.20
N PHE A 5 2.54 6.00 11.95
CA PHE A 5 1.57 6.95 11.40
C PHE A 5 0.17 6.32 11.34
N ILE A 6 0.05 5.11 10.80
CA ILE A 6 -1.23 4.39 10.76
C ILE A 6 -1.77 4.22 12.19
N ASP A 7 -0.96 3.79 13.14
CA ASP A 7 -1.41 3.52 14.52
C ASP A 7 -1.83 4.78 15.29
N LYS A 8 -1.18 5.91 15.01
CA LYS A 8 -1.43 7.17 15.71
C LYS A 8 -2.55 7.99 15.07
N VAL A 9 -2.68 7.94 13.75
CA VAL A 9 -3.63 8.78 13.00
C VAL A 9 -4.92 8.03 12.68
N MET A 10 -4.84 6.74 12.33
CA MET A 10 -6.01 5.97 11.90
C MET A 10 -6.75 5.39 13.10
N LYS A 11 -7.51 6.24 13.80
CA LYS A 11 -8.18 5.93 15.06
C LYS A 11 -9.61 5.41 14.89
N GLU A 12 -10.08 4.74 15.93
CA GLU A 12 -11.42 4.19 16.07
C GLU A 12 -12.37 5.25 16.66
N GLY A 13 -13.56 5.39 16.09
CA GLY A 13 -14.63 6.29 16.57
C GLY A 13 -15.65 6.63 15.48
N ALA A 14 -16.79 7.21 15.87
CA ALA A 14 -17.92 7.47 14.97
C ALA A 14 -17.58 8.39 13.77
N ASP A 15 -16.68 9.35 13.97
CA ASP A 15 -16.24 10.31 12.94
C ASP A 15 -14.73 10.23 12.66
N LEU A 16 -14.12 9.08 12.96
CA LEU A 16 -12.69 8.84 12.75
C LEU A 16 -12.48 7.90 11.56
N SER A 17 -11.36 7.17 11.51
CA SER A 17 -11.00 6.40 10.30
C SER A 17 -11.76 5.08 10.17
N HIS A 18 -12.18 4.51 11.29
CA HIS A 18 -12.96 3.28 11.32
C HIS A 18 -13.77 3.18 12.61
N THR A 19 -14.75 2.28 12.63
CA THR A 19 -15.49 1.90 13.84
C THR A 19 -15.56 0.39 13.96
N VAL A 20 -15.59 -0.11 15.20
CA VAL A 20 -15.78 -1.54 15.48
C VAL A 20 -17.27 -1.86 15.51
N THR A 21 -17.69 -2.81 14.66
CA THR A 21 -19.06 -3.31 14.59
C THR A 21 -19.12 -4.76 15.07
N ARG A 22 -20.33 -5.28 15.32
CA ARG A 22 -20.54 -6.67 15.76
C ARG A 22 -19.93 -7.71 14.82
N THR A 23 -19.83 -7.40 13.52
CA THR A 23 -19.32 -8.32 12.48
C THR A 23 -17.89 -8.00 12.03
N GLY A 24 -17.23 -7.01 12.64
CA GLY A 24 -15.85 -6.62 12.30
C GLY A 24 -15.66 -5.11 12.19
N ILE A 25 -14.57 -4.70 11.53
CA ILE A 25 -14.20 -3.29 11.37
C ILE A 25 -14.90 -2.69 10.16
N LYS A 26 -15.58 -1.55 10.35
CA LYS A 26 -16.15 -0.73 9.28
C LYS A 26 -15.27 0.49 9.07
N GLY A 27 -14.62 0.56 7.91
CA GLY A 27 -13.87 1.74 7.49
C GLY A 27 -14.78 2.92 7.16
N LEU A 28 -14.37 4.12 7.56
CA LEU A 28 -15.13 5.36 7.36
C LEU A 28 -14.45 6.31 6.36
N LEU A 29 -13.21 6.01 5.93
CA LEU A 29 -12.50 6.78 4.90
C LEU A 29 -12.97 6.43 3.48
N THR A 30 -14.29 6.43 3.26
CA THR A 30 -14.93 6.03 1.99
C THR A 30 -14.76 7.08 0.89
N ASN A 31 -14.30 8.28 1.23
CA ASN A 31 -13.93 9.31 0.27
C ASN A 31 -12.65 8.95 -0.52
N VAL A 32 -11.84 8.01 -0.03
CA VAL A 32 -10.61 7.60 -0.72
C VAL A 32 -10.88 6.42 -1.66
N GLN A 33 -11.29 6.74 -2.89
CA GLN A 33 -11.65 5.77 -3.92
C GLN A 33 -10.45 5.02 -4.52
N HIS A 34 -9.30 5.68 -4.61
CA HIS A 34 -8.10 5.11 -5.21
C HIS A 34 -6.89 5.28 -4.28
N CYS A 35 -6.14 4.19 -4.08
CA CYS A 35 -4.95 4.20 -3.24
C CYS A 35 -3.81 3.46 -3.93
N TYR A 36 -2.65 4.11 -4.03
CA TYR A 36 -1.47 3.53 -4.68
C TYR A 36 -0.33 3.46 -3.67
N VAL A 37 0.13 2.24 -3.40
CA VAL A 37 1.29 1.98 -2.55
C VAL A 37 2.49 1.76 -3.44
N LEU A 38 3.40 2.74 -3.49
CA LEU A 38 4.65 2.66 -4.24
C LEU A 38 5.79 2.34 -3.29
N THR A 39 6.49 1.24 -3.52
CA THR A 39 7.63 0.81 -2.70
C THR A 39 8.86 0.52 -3.53
N THR A 40 10.02 0.60 -2.90
CA THR A 40 11.29 0.10 -3.42
C THR A 40 11.79 -0.99 -2.48
N SER A 41 12.45 -2.00 -3.03
CA SER A 41 13.00 -3.10 -2.22
C SER A 41 14.33 -3.57 -2.76
N THR A 42 15.22 -4.01 -1.86
CA THR A 42 16.48 -4.66 -2.25
C THR A 42 16.21 -6.01 -2.91
N SER A 43 15.23 -6.76 -2.40
CA SER A 43 14.77 -8.02 -2.99
C SER A 43 13.96 -7.80 -4.27
N PRO A 44 14.03 -8.72 -5.25
CA PRO A 44 13.13 -8.71 -6.40
C PRO A 44 11.65 -8.81 -6.01
N THR A 45 10.76 -8.20 -6.79
CA THR A 45 9.31 -8.20 -6.49
C THR A 45 8.71 -9.61 -6.48
N TRP A 46 9.14 -10.50 -7.38
CA TRP A 46 8.68 -11.90 -7.38
C TRP A 46 9.06 -12.61 -6.08
N TYR A 47 10.25 -12.34 -5.54
CA TYR A 47 10.72 -12.95 -4.30
C TYR A 47 9.84 -12.54 -3.12
N LEU A 48 9.51 -11.23 -3.03
CA LEU A 48 8.58 -10.74 -2.01
C LEU A 48 7.19 -11.37 -2.12
N ARG A 49 6.71 -11.61 -3.34
CA ARG A 49 5.39 -12.19 -3.61
C ARG A 49 5.32 -13.67 -3.28
N PHE A 50 6.33 -14.45 -3.63
CA PHE A 50 6.29 -15.91 -3.53
C PHE A 50 6.95 -16.44 -2.25
N PHE A 51 8.01 -15.80 -1.78
CA PHE A 51 8.84 -16.32 -0.67
C PHE A 51 8.70 -15.52 0.61
N CYS A 52 8.40 -14.21 0.55
CA CYS A 52 8.12 -13.39 1.74
C CYS A 52 6.62 -13.28 2.07
N GLY A 53 5.81 -14.26 1.64
CA GLY A 53 4.39 -14.34 1.96
C GLY A 53 3.52 -13.24 1.36
N ASN A 54 4.04 -12.43 0.42
CA ASN A 54 3.34 -11.29 -0.18
C ASN A 54 2.82 -10.29 0.87
N ALA A 55 3.60 -10.06 1.93
CA ALA A 55 3.16 -9.34 3.13
C ALA A 55 2.62 -7.94 2.83
N ILE A 56 3.24 -7.19 1.91
CA ILE A 56 2.78 -5.83 1.57
C ILE A 56 1.39 -5.86 0.94
N GLN A 57 1.17 -6.74 -0.05
CA GLN A 57 -0.14 -6.87 -0.67
C GLN A 57 -1.18 -7.42 0.31
N ARG A 58 -0.85 -8.44 1.09
CA ARG A 58 -1.82 -9.14 1.95
C ARG A 58 -2.13 -8.35 3.21
N VAL A 59 -1.12 -7.96 3.96
CA VAL A 59 -1.29 -7.32 5.28
C VAL A 59 -1.60 -5.84 5.11
N PHE A 60 -0.72 -5.10 4.45
CA PHE A 60 -0.90 -3.65 4.40
C PHE A 60 -2.04 -3.24 3.45
N VAL A 61 -2.02 -3.76 2.21
CA VAL A 61 -2.97 -3.32 1.18
C VAL A 61 -4.33 -3.98 1.34
N ASN A 62 -4.39 -5.31 1.42
CA ASN A 62 -5.67 -6.03 1.42
C ASN A 62 -6.34 -6.12 2.80
N THR A 63 -5.59 -5.92 3.88
CA THR A 63 -6.14 -5.89 5.24
C THR A 63 -6.20 -4.46 5.78
N THR A 64 -5.08 -3.82 6.08
CA THR A 64 -5.07 -2.51 6.77
C THR A 64 -5.80 -1.42 5.97
N LEU A 65 -5.43 -1.16 4.72
CA LEU A 65 -6.09 -0.11 3.93
C LEU A 65 -7.55 -0.45 3.64
N LYS A 66 -7.87 -1.73 3.41
CA LYS A 66 -9.26 -2.17 3.22
C LYS A 66 -10.11 -1.94 4.46
N GLN A 67 -9.60 -2.25 5.65
CA GLN A 67 -10.30 -2.06 6.92
C GLN A 67 -10.57 -0.58 7.21
N LEU A 68 -9.71 0.32 6.74
CA LEU A 68 -9.89 1.76 6.86
C LEU A 68 -10.89 2.35 5.86
N GLY A 69 -11.33 1.57 4.86
CA GLY A 69 -12.35 1.98 3.89
C GLY A 69 -11.81 2.48 2.55
N PHE A 70 -10.48 2.43 2.35
CA PHE A 70 -9.88 2.76 1.05
C PHE A 70 -10.36 1.75 0.02
N GLU A 71 -10.82 2.21 -1.14
CA GLU A 71 -11.39 1.30 -2.16
C GLU A 71 -10.31 0.72 -3.08
N HIS A 72 -10.22 1.12 -4.34
CA HIS A 72 -9.31 0.50 -5.32
C HIS A 72 -7.83 0.70 -4.96
N ARG A 73 -7.28 -0.25 -4.19
CA ARG A 73 -5.89 -0.24 -3.72
C ARG A 73 -4.97 -1.02 -4.67
N LYS A 74 -3.86 -0.42 -5.08
CA LYS A 74 -2.83 -1.06 -5.92
C LYS A 74 -1.45 -0.95 -5.29
N TRP A 75 -0.67 -2.02 -5.40
CA TRP A 75 0.72 -2.05 -4.99
C TRP A 75 1.66 -2.09 -6.20
N LEU A 76 2.57 -1.12 -6.28
CA LEU A 76 3.60 -1.00 -7.30
C LEU A 76 4.96 -1.05 -6.61
N ASN A 77 5.76 -2.09 -6.89
CA ASN A 77 7.07 -2.26 -6.27
C ASN A 77 8.21 -2.24 -7.29
N PHE A 78 9.23 -1.44 -7.01
CA PHE A 78 10.53 -1.48 -7.68
C PHE A 78 11.52 -2.35 -6.90
N GLY A 79 11.60 -3.62 -7.25
CA GLY A 79 12.52 -4.57 -6.63
C GLY A 79 13.93 -4.55 -7.22
N GLY A 80 14.93 -4.86 -6.40
CA GLY A 80 16.35 -4.86 -6.79
C GLY A 80 16.99 -3.48 -6.80
N ILE A 81 16.53 -2.52 -5.98
CA ILE A 81 17.01 -1.13 -6.01
C ILE A 81 18.54 -1.03 -5.80
N SER A 82 19.10 -1.77 -4.84
CA SER A 82 20.53 -1.75 -4.51
C SER A 82 21.44 -2.11 -5.69
N TRP A 83 20.97 -3.00 -6.56
CA TRP A 83 21.72 -3.50 -7.72
C TRP A 83 21.24 -2.92 -9.04
N SER A 84 20.31 -1.95 -9.01
CA SER A 84 19.77 -1.33 -10.22
C SER A 84 20.70 -0.25 -10.75
N SER A 85 20.90 -0.24 -12.07
CA SER A 85 21.61 0.83 -12.77
C SER A 85 20.80 2.13 -12.79
N PRO A 86 21.46 3.30 -12.96
CA PRO A 86 20.78 4.58 -13.12
C PRO A 86 19.73 4.57 -14.24
N GLN A 87 20.03 3.90 -15.37
CA GLN A 87 19.12 3.79 -16.51
C GLN A 87 17.85 3.03 -16.14
N ARG A 88 17.97 1.90 -15.42
CA ARG A 88 16.81 1.11 -14.97
C ARG A 88 15.93 1.89 -14.00
N ARG A 89 16.53 2.69 -13.11
CA ARG A 89 15.80 3.59 -12.21
C ARG A 89 15.06 4.66 -13.00
N GLN A 90 15.71 5.28 -13.99
CA GLN A 90 15.09 6.29 -14.85
C GLN A 90 13.92 5.72 -15.66
N SER A 91 14.07 4.54 -16.26
CA SER A 91 12.98 3.87 -16.97
C SER A 91 11.81 3.54 -16.04
N TYR A 92 12.07 3.16 -14.79
CA TYR A 92 11.01 2.94 -13.82
C TYR A 92 10.29 4.25 -13.46
N LEU A 93 11.03 5.34 -13.24
CA LEU A 93 10.43 6.65 -12.97
C LEU A 93 9.60 7.14 -14.16
N GLN A 94 10.07 6.98 -15.39
CA GLN A 94 9.30 7.29 -16.60
C GLN A 94 8.01 6.46 -16.68
N LYS A 95 8.09 5.15 -16.38
CA LYS A 95 6.92 4.27 -16.33
C LYS A 95 5.91 4.74 -15.28
N ILE A 96 6.37 5.17 -14.11
CA ILE A 96 5.48 5.69 -13.05
C ILE A 96 4.89 7.06 -13.45
N ALA A 97 5.67 7.94 -14.07
CA ALA A 97 5.18 9.22 -14.56
C ALA A 97 4.09 9.08 -15.64
N GLN A 98 4.17 8.02 -16.44
CA GLN A 98 3.16 7.68 -17.46
C GLN A 98 2.02 6.80 -16.92
N TYR A 99 2.08 6.40 -15.64
CA TYR A 99 1.05 5.55 -15.06
C TYR A 99 -0.25 6.34 -14.91
N GLN A 100 -1.33 5.80 -15.44
CA GLN A 100 -2.66 6.40 -15.35
C GLN A 100 -3.24 6.19 -13.95
N PHE A 101 -2.95 7.15 -13.06
CA PHE A 101 -3.60 7.25 -11.76
C PHE A 101 -5.03 7.77 -11.96
N LYS A 102 -5.98 7.02 -11.44
CA LYS A 102 -7.38 7.45 -11.26
C LYS A 102 -7.54 8.15 -9.93
#